data_AF-A0A1W2CFU5-F1
#
_entry.id   AF-A0A1W2CFU5-F1
#
_cell.length_a   1.000
_cell.length_b   1.000
_cell.length_c   1.000
_cell.angle_alpha   90.00
_cell.angle_beta   90.00
_cell.angle_gamma   90.00
#
_symmetry.space_group_name_H-M   'P 1'
#
loop_
_entity.id
_entity.type
_entity.pdbx_description
1 polymer ?
#
loop_
_entity_poly.entity_id
_entity_poly.type
_entity_poly.pdbx_seq_one_letter_code
_entity_poly.pdbx_strand_id
1 'polypeptide(L)' 'MNENELAKIVFECGLKVHKVLGAGLLESSYEECLFYELTNCGLKIEKQKALPLIYEEVKFRYRI' A
#
# COMPACT_ATOMS: atom_id res chain seq x y z
N MET A 1 -18.12 -4.53 6.02
CA MET A 1 -16.94 -4.11 6.79
C MET A 1 -17.01 -2.61 6.95
N ASN A 2 -16.91 -2.11 8.19
CA ASN A 2 -16.84 -0.68 8.46
C ASN A 2 -15.39 -0.16 8.41
N GLU A 3 -15.21 1.16 8.51
CA GLU A 3 -13.89 1.79 8.43
C GLU A 3 -12.94 1.33 9.55
N ASN A 4 -13.45 1.09 10.76
CA ASN A 4 -12.63 0.64 11.90
C ASN A 4 -12.13 -0.79 11.71
N GLU A 5 -12.97 -1.68 11.18
CA GLU A 5 -12.59 -3.05 10.85
C GLU A 5 -11.53 -3.07 9.74
N LEU A 6 -11.70 -2.25 8.70
CA LEU A 6 -10.71 -2.12 7.64
C LEU A 6 -9.38 -1.57 8.16
N ALA A 7 -9.42 -0.51 8.98
CA ALA A 7 -8.22 0.09 9.58
C ALA A 7 -7.46 -0.93 10.44
N LYS A 8 -8.18 -1.76 11.20
CA LYS A 8 -7.58 -2.84 12.00
C LYS A 8 -6.83 -3.84 11.12
N ILE A 9 -7.45 -4.31 10.02
CA ILE A 9 -6.81 -5.26 9.10
C ILE A 9 -5.55 -4.67 8.48
N VAL A 10 -5.61 -3.42 8.01
CA VAL A 10 -4.47 -2.74 7.40
C VAL A 10 -3.32 -2.59 8.40
N PHE A 11 -3.64 -2.19 9.63
CA PHE A 11 -2.66 -2.06 10.69
C PHE A 11 -1.99 -3.40 11.04
N GLU A 12 -2.77 -4.47 11.20
CA GLU A 12 -2.25 -5.80 11.52
C GLU A 12 -1.33 -6.33 10.40
N CYS A 13 -1.71 -6.14 9.13
CA CYS A 13 -0.88 -6.50 7.98
C CYS A 13 0.43 -5.70 7.96
N GLY A 14 0.35 -4.37 8.10
CA GLY A 14 1.54 -3.50 8.13
C GLY A 14 2.49 -3.84 9.29
N LEU A 15 1.93 -4.11 10.47
CA LEU A 15 2.71 -4.51 11.63
C LEU A 15 3.40 -5.86 11.41
N LYS A 16 2.72 -6.82 10.78
CA LYS A 16 3.31 -8.12 10.42
C LYS A 16 4.48 -7.93 9.45
N VAL A 17 4.30 -7.15 8.38
CA VAL A 17 5.36 -6.85 7.41
C VAL A 17 6.56 -6.23 8.11
N HIS A 18 6.34 -5.19 8.93
CA HIS A 18 7.43 -4.52 9.65
C HIS A 18 8.18 -5.44 10.62
N LYS A 19 7.47 -6.33 11.33
CA LYS A 19 8.09 -7.31 12.24
C LYS A 19 8.97 -8.32 11.51
N VAL A 20 8.59 -8.71 10.29
CA VAL A 20 9.36 -9.68 9.49
C VAL A 20 10.54 -9.02 8.79
N LEU A 21 10.33 -7.84 8.21
CA LEU A 21 11.33 -7.16 7.39
C LEU A 21 12.33 -6.33 8.21
N GLY A 22 11.89 -5.76 9.34
CA GLY A 22 12.68 -4.80 10.09
C GLY A 22 12.90 -3.48 9.35
N ALA A 23 13.48 -2.49 10.02
CA ALA A 23 13.74 -1.17 9.43
C ALA A 23 14.90 -1.21 8.42
N GLY A 24 14.90 -0.28 7.44
CA GLY A 24 16.04 -0.04 6.55
C GLY A 24 15.94 -0.59 5.13
N LEU A 25 14.82 -1.21 4.77
CA LEU A 25 14.55 -1.64 3.39
C LEU A 25 13.87 -0.54 2.56
N LEU A 26 13.89 -0.73 1.24
CA LEU A 26 13.23 0.15 0.28
C LEU A 26 11.72 0.09 0.44
N GLU A 27 11.07 1.21 0.13
CA GLU A 27 9.60 1.34 0.11
C GLU A 27 8.94 0.25 -0.76
N SER A 28 9.50 -0.03 -1.93
CA SER A 28 8.98 -1.07 -2.83
C SER A 28 8.93 -2.46 -2.19
N SER A 29 9.87 -2.79 -1.29
CA SER A 29 9.85 -4.07 -0.58
C SER A 29 8.70 -4.15 0.42
N TYR A 30 8.41 -3.04 1.10
CA TYR A 30 7.27 -2.91 2.01
C TYR A 30 5.94 -2.93 1.26
N GLU A 31 5.85 -2.21 0.13
CA GLU A 31 4.67 -2.16 -0.74
C GLU A 31 4.29 -3.56 -1.22
N GLU A 32 5.23 -4.32 -1.78
CA GLU A 32 4.98 -5.67 -2.28
C GLU A 32 4.49 -6.62 -1.18
N CYS A 33 5.13 -6.59 -0.01
CA CYS A 33 4.75 -7.45 1.10
C CYS A 33 3.38 -7.08 1.67
N LEU A 34 3.08 -5.78 1.80
CA LEU A 34 1.79 -5.32 2.28
C LEU A 34 0.67 -5.63 1.29
N PHE A 35 0.93 -5.47 0.00
CA PHE A 35 -0.01 -5.88 -1.06
C PHE A 35 -0.33 -7.37 -0.98
N TYR A 36 0.67 -8.22 -0.77
CA TYR A 36 0.47 -9.65 -0.57
C TYR A 36 -0.40 -9.97 0.65
N GLU A 37 -0.10 -9.39 1.82
CA GLU A 37 -0.88 -9.61 3.05
C GLU A 37 -2.34 -9.16 2.91
N LEU A 38 -2.56 -7.95 2.38
CA LEU A 38 -3.90 -7.40 2.19
C LEU A 38 -4.71 -8.20 1.15
N THR A 39 -4.07 -8.71 0.11
CA THR A 39 -4.70 -9.61 -0.87
C THR A 39 -5.16 -10.90 -0.20
N ASN A 40 -4.33 -11.48 0.67
CA ASN A 40 -4.68 -12.70 1.42
C ASN A 40 -5.82 -12.50 2.41
N CYS A 41 -6.06 -11.28 2.87
CA CYS A 41 -7.25 -10.91 3.64
C CYS A 41 -8.53 -10.82 2.79
N GLY A 42 -8.46 -11.10 1.48
CA GLY A 42 -9.61 -11.04 0.57
C GLY A 42 -10.05 -9.62 0.23
N LEU A 43 -9.19 -8.62 0.48
CA LEU A 43 -9.48 -7.23 0.18
C LEU A 43 -9.27 -6.96 -1.32
N LYS A 44 -10.15 -6.14 -1.90
CA LYS A 44 -9.93 -5.56 -3.23
C LYS A 44 -8.96 -4.41 -3.09
N ILE A 45 -7.73 -4.61 -3.53
CA ILE A 45 -6.66 -3.62 -3.44
C ILE A 45 -6.03 -3.38 -4.82
N GLU A 46 -5.52 -2.18 -5.01
CA GLU A 46 -4.72 -1.78 -6.16
C GLU A 46 -3.46 -1.11 -5.60
N LYS A 47 -2.30 -1.39 -6.19
CA LYS A 47 -1.03 -0.68 -5.89
C LYS A 47 -0.64 0.18 -7.08
N GLN A 48 0.15 1.23 -6.86
CA GLN A 48 0.73 2.03 -7.93
C GLN A 48 -0.34 2.64 -8.85
N LYS A 49 -1.43 3.13 -8.26
CA LYS A 49 -2.54 3.68 -9.03
C LYS A 49 -2.08 4.95 -9.71
N ALA A 50 -2.26 5.01 -11.02
CA ALA A 50 -1.90 6.19 -11.79
C ALA A 50 -2.77 7.37 -11.34
N LEU A 51 -2.13 8.36 -10.75
CA LEU A 51 -2.76 9.62 -10.35
C LEU A 51 -2.32 10.74 -11.29
N PRO A 52 -3.23 11.67 -11.61
CA PRO A 52 -2.89 12.81 -12.42
C PRO A 52 -1.93 13.71 -11.64
N LEU A 53 -0.72 13.87 -12.15
CA LEU A 53 0.22 14.87 -11.67
C LEU A 53 0.23 16.00 -12.67
N ILE A 54 -0.26 17.16 -12.26
CA ILE A 54 -0.27 18.36 -13.09
C ILE A 54 0.90 19.22 -12.61
N TYR A 55 1.89 19.42 -13.46
CA TYR A 55 2.98 20.35 -13.22
C TYR A 55 2.94 21.41 -14.32
N GLU A 56 2.61 22.64 -13.92
CA GLU A 56 2.23 23.73 -14.83
C GLU A 56 1.13 23.25 -15.80
N GLU A 57 1.38 23.34 -17.11
CA GLU A 57 0.44 22.91 -18.16
C GLU A 57 0.63 21.44 -18.58
N VAL A 58 1.61 20.74 -18.00
CA VAL A 58 1.97 19.37 -18.40
C VAL A 58 1.30 18.35 -17.49
N LYS A 59 0.54 17.43 -18.10
CA LYS A 59 -0.11 16.31 -17.40
C LYS A 59 0.77 15.07 -17.44
N PHE A 60 1.22 14.64 -16.27
CA PHE A 60 1.95 13.40 -16.04
C PHE A 60 1.03 12.33 -15.45
N ARG A 61 1.36 11.06 -15.73
CA ARG A 61 0.78 9.91 -15.05
C ARG A 61 1.82 9.37 -14.07
N TYR A 62 1.75 9.85 -12.84
CA TYR A 62 2.60 9.36 -11.76
C TYR A 62 1.90 8.17 -11.09
N ARG A 63 2.65 7.13 -10.73
CA ARG A 63 2.13 5.96 -10.02
C ARG A 63 2.66 6.01 -8.58
N ILE A 64 1.75 6.04 -7.61
CA ILE A 64 2.03 5.91 -6.17
C ILE A 64 1.52 4.56 -5.73
#